data_AF-A0A0D0D446-F1
#
_entry.id   AF-A0A0D0D446-F1
#
_cell.length_a   1.000
_cell.length_b   1.000
_cell.length_c   1.000
_cell.angle_alpha   90.00
_cell.angle_beta   90.00
_cell.angle_gamma   90.00
#
_symmetry.space_group_name_H-M   'P 1'
#
loop_
_entity.id
_entity.type
_entity.pdbx_description
1 polymer ?
#
loop_
_entity_poly.entity_id
_entity_poly.type
_entity_poly.pdbx_seq_one_letter_code
_entity_poly.pdbx_strand_id
1 'polypeptide(L)'
;NEFLREWQDNKELYLDILLQLEGPPEPWKPLFCTSCCRDDHRTHPFHWVEQWTGTHFQESSLRLAGFILHLRHDGGVCPSGVREVPQEVPNKEWEPSQPGARPPHLRVPDTPGYLVVVNTSGVHYCNLACCNCPGSPDPHLQLLGAGLFPASTACMSTVFTFKVLDNFIQDNVECGTAAMNYFSKLKRITSNVFPHLVPDQYRELLWMARIWRVLTLFKWNG
;
A
#
# COMPACT_ATOMS: atom_id res chain seq x y z
N ASN A 1 2.13 16.21 -34.11
CA ASN A 1 3.57 15.92 -34.04
C ASN A 1 3.83 14.76 -34.97
N GLU A 2 4.50 14.99 -36.09
CA GLU A 2 4.70 14.03 -37.20
C GLU A 2 5.40 12.75 -36.73
N PHE A 3 6.36 12.90 -35.81
CA PHE A 3 7.04 11.81 -35.12
C PHE A 3 6.11 10.85 -34.36
N LEU A 4 5.03 11.33 -33.73
CA LEU A 4 4.11 10.45 -33.00
C LEU A 4 3.21 9.63 -33.95
N ARG A 5 3.00 10.08 -35.21
CA ARG A 5 2.18 9.37 -36.20
C ARG A 5 2.93 8.18 -36.78
N GLU A 6 4.23 8.34 -37.08
CA GLU A 6 5.11 7.26 -37.55
C GLU A 6 5.17 6.08 -36.56
N TRP A 7 5.16 6.39 -35.26
CA TRP A 7 5.14 5.38 -34.20
C TRP A 7 3.78 4.71 -34.04
N GLN A 8 2.70 5.38 -34.44
CA GLN A 8 1.34 4.87 -34.31
C GLN A 8 1.10 3.68 -35.26
N ASP A 9 1.71 3.71 -36.45
CA ASP A 9 1.64 2.63 -37.44
C ASP A 9 2.39 1.36 -36.98
N ASN A 10 3.45 1.52 -36.17
CA ASN A 10 4.25 0.43 -35.62
C ASN A 10 3.86 0.03 -34.19
N LYS A 11 2.84 0.68 -33.61
CA LYS A 11 2.50 0.55 -32.19
C LYS A 11 2.30 -0.89 -31.75
N GLU A 12 1.52 -1.66 -32.51
CA GLU A 12 1.21 -3.05 -32.15
C GLU A 12 2.44 -3.95 -32.25
N LEU A 13 3.29 -3.73 -33.26
CA LEU A 13 4.57 -4.45 -33.41
C LEU A 13 5.53 -4.13 -32.26
N TYR A 14 5.65 -2.86 -31.88
CA TYR A 14 6.52 -2.46 -30.77
C TYR A 14 6.01 -2.98 -29.43
N LEU A 15 4.70 -2.98 -29.21
CA LEU A 15 4.09 -3.56 -28.03
C LEU A 15 4.36 -5.06 -27.94
N ASP A 16 4.17 -5.81 -29.03
CA ASP A 16 4.45 -7.25 -29.08
C ASP A 16 5.93 -7.55 -28.75
N ILE A 17 6.87 -6.80 -29.33
CA ILE A 17 8.30 -6.93 -29.03
C ILE A 17 8.58 -6.64 -27.55
N LEU A 18 8.03 -5.57 -26.99
CA LEU A 18 8.22 -5.23 -25.57
C LEU A 18 7.68 -6.34 -24.64
N LEU A 19 6.49 -6.87 -24.93
CA LEU A 19 5.91 -7.96 -24.14
C LEU A 19 6.71 -9.26 -24.28
N GLN A 20 7.25 -9.57 -25.46
CA GLN A 20 8.14 -10.72 -25.66
C GLN A 20 9.45 -10.58 -24.87
N LEU A 21 10.01 -9.37 -24.78
CA LEU A 21 11.19 -9.07 -23.96
C LEU A 21 10.89 -9.15 -22.45
N GLU A 22 9.64 -8.98 -22.03
CA GLU A 22 9.17 -9.17 -20.65
C GLU A 22 8.88 -10.63 -20.27
N GLY A 23 9.09 -11.59 -21.20
CA GLY A 23 8.85 -13.03 -21.06
C GLY A 23 9.33 -13.67 -19.75
N PRO A 24 8.90 -14.91 -19.42
CA PRO A 24 9.24 -15.57 -18.17
C PRO A 24 10.77 -15.61 -18.05
N PRO A 25 11.30 -15.09 -16.95
CA PRO A 25 12.58 -14.42 -16.98
C PRO A 25 13.73 -15.38 -17.24
N GLU A 26 14.74 -14.86 -17.93
CA GLU A 26 16.15 -15.18 -17.67
C GLU A 26 16.36 -15.54 -16.18
N PRO A 27 17.28 -16.46 -15.81
CA PRO A 27 17.35 -17.16 -14.52
C PRO A 27 17.38 -16.33 -13.21
N TRP A 28 17.29 -15.00 -13.27
CA TRP A 28 17.49 -14.04 -12.19
C TRP A 28 16.21 -13.49 -11.55
N LYS A 29 15.01 -13.67 -12.15
CA LYS A 29 13.75 -13.20 -11.54
C LYS A 29 12.83 -14.39 -11.21
N PRO A 30 12.98 -15.04 -10.05
CA PRO A 30 12.23 -16.26 -9.74
C PRO A 30 10.71 -16.03 -9.76
N LEU A 31 10.00 -16.86 -10.53
CA LEU A 31 8.54 -16.95 -10.44
C LEU A 31 8.19 -17.68 -9.14
N PHE A 32 7.62 -16.96 -8.19
CA PHE A 32 7.12 -17.55 -6.96
C PHE A 32 5.66 -17.99 -7.12
N CYS A 33 5.29 -19.13 -6.53
CA CYS A 33 3.89 -19.39 -6.25
C CYS A 33 3.37 -18.40 -5.19
N THR A 34 2.05 -18.29 -5.05
CA THR A 34 1.44 -17.34 -4.10
C THR A 34 1.87 -17.58 -2.65
N SER A 35 2.08 -18.83 -2.23
CA SER A 35 2.58 -19.13 -0.87
C SER A 35 4.02 -18.66 -0.67
N CYS A 36 4.94 -19.00 -1.59
CA CYS A 36 6.33 -18.57 -1.49
C CYS A 36 6.46 -17.05 -1.54
N CYS A 37 5.67 -16.38 -2.39
CA CYS A 37 5.61 -14.92 -2.43
C CYS A 37 5.19 -14.36 -1.06
N ARG A 38 4.13 -14.89 -0.43
CA ARG A 38 3.70 -14.45 0.91
C ARG A 38 4.77 -14.67 1.98
N ASP A 39 5.47 -15.80 1.93
CA ASP A 39 6.49 -16.14 2.92
C ASP A 39 7.73 -15.24 2.83
N ASP A 40 8.18 -14.94 1.61
CA ASP A 40 9.31 -14.03 1.35
C ASP A 40 8.99 -12.60 1.82
N HIS A 41 7.73 -12.18 1.69
CA HIS A 41 7.28 -10.82 2.01
C HIS A 41 6.84 -10.60 3.46
N ARG A 42 7.01 -11.59 4.36
CA ARG A 42 6.64 -11.43 5.79
C ARG A 42 7.33 -10.23 6.45
N THR A 43 8.58 -9.96 6.08
CA THR A 43 9.38 -8.84 6.59
C THR A 43 9.23 -7.56 5.76
N HIS A 44 8.58 -7.64 4.60
CA HIS A 44 8.38 -6.53 3.67
C HIS A 44 6.91 -6.45 3.19
N PRO A 45 5.94 -6.26 4.11
CA PRO A 45 4.51 -6.40 3.82
C PRO A 45 3.91 -5.31 2.92
N PHE A 46 4.70 -4.28 2.59
CA PHE A 46 4.29 -3.14 1.76
C PHE A 46 5.11 -3.05 0.46
N HIS A 47 5.74 -4.13 0.04
CA HIS A 47 6.39 -4.22 -1.27
C HIS A 47 5.33 -4.42 -2.37
N TRP A 48 5.49 -3.74 -3.51
CA TRP A 48 4.70 -4.00 -4.69
C TRP A 48 5.19 -5.27 -5.37
N VAL A 49 4.28 -6.14 -5.77
CA VAL A 49 4.59 -7.39 -6.46
C VAL A 49 4.02 -7.34 -7.86
N GLU A 50 4.59 -8.12 -8.76
CA GLU A 50 4.06 -8.27 -10.10
C GLU A 50 3.49 -9.67 -10.26
N GLN A 51 2.41 -9.78 -11.03
CA GLN A 51 1.80 -11.05 -11.38
C GLN A 51 2.03 -11.32 -12.87
N TRP A 52 2.53 -12.53 -13.17
CA TRP A 52 2.60 -13.01 -14.54
C TRP A 52 1.18 -13.30 -15.07
N THR A 53 0.80 -12.64 -16.15
CA THR A 53 -0.53 -12.78 -16.79
C THR A 53 -0.59 -13.94 -17.79
N GLY A 54 0.56 -14.53 -18.12
CA GLY A 54 0.72 -15.46 -19.24
C GLY A 54 1.50 -14.83 -20.40
N THR A 55 1.45 -13.50 -20.55
CA THR A 55 2.15 -12.78 -21.62
C THR A 55 3.07 -11.67 -21.12
N HIS A 56 2.76 -11.05 -19.99
CA HIS A 56 3.55 -9.97 -19.40
C HIS A 56 3.37 -9.89 -17.90
N PHE A 57 4.22 -9.10 -17.24
CA PHE A 57 4.06 -8.78 -15.83
C PHE A 57 3.11 -7.60 -15.65
N GLN A 58 2.16 -7.77 -14.74
CA GLN A 58 1.25 -6.70 -14.36
C GLN A 58 1.44 -6.36 -12.87
N GLU A 59 1.44 -5.07 -12.55
CA GLU A 59 1.41 -4.59 -11.16
C GLU A 59 0.28 -5.24 -10.35
N SER A 60 0.63 -5.80 -9.21
CA SER A 60 -0.26 -6.50 -8.28
C SER A 60 0.10 -6.14 -6.84
N SER A 61 -0.62 -6.67 -5.86
CA SER A 61 -0.35 -6.42 -4.45
C SER A 61 -0.32 -7.72 -3.64
N LEU A 62 0.38 -7.67 -2.51
CA LEU A 62 0.43 -8.81 -1.58
C LEU A 62 -0.96 -9.21 -1.09
N ARG A 63 -1.90 -8.25 -0.97
CA ARG A 63 -3.30 -8.55 -0.66
C ARG A 63 -3.94 -9.45 -1.72
N LEU A 64 -3.71 -9.19 -3.01
CA LEU A 64 -4.24 -10.04 -4.09
C LEU A 64 -3.60 -11.43 -4.10
N ALA A 65 -2.36 -11.55 -3.62
CA ALA A 65 -1.72 -12.85 -3.35
C ALA A 65 -2.25 -13.54 -2.07
N GLY A 66 -3.17 -12.92 -1.34
CA GLY A 66 -3.76 -13.46 -0.10
C GLY A 66 -2.89 -13.27 1.13
N PHE A 67 -2.00 -12.27 1.15
CA PHE A 67 -1.23 -11.89 2.33
C PHE A 67 -2.13 -11.22 3.36
N ILE A 68 -1.94 -11.59 4.62
CA ILE A 68 -2.61 -10.99 5.78
C ILE A 68 -1.52 -10.50 6.72
N LEU A 69 -1.62 -9.23 7.12
CA LEU A 69 -0.74 -8.66 8.12
C LEU A 69 -1.19 -9.13 9.50
N HIS A 70 -0.50 -10.12 10.05
CA HIS A 70 -0.73 -10.57 11.41
C HIS A 70 0.04 -9.68 12.39
N LEU A 71 -0.68 -9.10 13.35
CA LEU A 71 -0.07 -8.33 14.41
C LEU A 71 0.40 -9.25 15.52
N ARG A 72 1.63 -8.99 16.01
CA ARG A 72 2.35 -9.80 17.01
C ARG A 72 2.73 -11.18 16.45
N HIS A 73 3.27 -12.03 17.32
CA HIS A 73 3.70 -13.40 16.98
C HIS A 73 4.67 -13.47 15.79
N ASP A 74 5.54 -12.46 15.64
CA ASP A 74 6.52 -12.33 14.55
C ASP A 74 5.89 -12.47 13.14
N GLY A 75 4.66 -11.98 12.98
CA GLY A 75 3.90 -12.07 11.73
C GLY A 75 3.21 -13.42 11.50
N GLY A 76 3.26 -14.32 12.48
CA GLY A 76 2.54 -15.59 12.48
C GLY A 76 1.07 -15.46 12.84
N VAL A 77 0.28 -16.48 12.47
CA VAL A 77 -1.15 -16.57 12.82
C VAL A 77 -1.32 -16.64 14.33
N CYS A 78 -2.22 -15.83 14.88
CA CYS A 78 -2.49 -15.83 16.32
C CYS A 78 -3.16 -17.15 16.76
N PRO A 79 -2.65 -17.84 17.79
CA PRO A 79 -3.22 -19.11 18.26
C PRO A 79 -4.58 -18.94 18.94
N SER A 80 -4.91 -17.73 19.42
CA SER A 80 -6.19 -17.40 20.06
C SER A 80 -7.24 -16.87 19.08
N GLY A 81 -6.98 -16.99 17.77
CA GLY A 81 -7.84 -16.43 16.72
C GLY A 81 -7.61 -14.94 16.47
N VAL A 82 -8.46 -14.35 15.64
CA VAL A 82 -8.36 -12.95 15.20
C VAL A 82 -9.36 -12.09 15.97
N ARG A 83 -8.90 -10.96 16.50
CA ARG A 83 -9.77 -9.95 17.11
C ARG A 83 -10.46 -9.13 16.01
N GLU A 84 -11.78 -9.07 16.03
CA GLU A 84 -12.54 -8.17 15.15
C GLU A 84 -12.18 -6.71 15.46
N VAL A 85 -11.98 -5.92 14.41
CA VAL A 85 -11.70 -4.48 14.52
C VAL A 85 -12.94 -3.74 14.01
N PRO A 86 -13.54 -2.85 14.82
CA PRO A 86 -14.58 -1.95 14.34
C PRO A 86 -14.04 -1.11 13.18
N GLN A 87 -14.67 -1.23 12.02
CA GLN A 87 -14.39 -0.38 10.87
C GLN A 87 -15.68 0.24 10.39
N GLU A 88 -15.66 1.55 10.19
CA GLU A 88 -16.71 2.22 9.44
C GLU A 88 -16.52 1.85 7.98
N VAL A 89 -17.54 1.23 7.39
CA VAL A 89 -17.63 1.08 5.93
C VAL A 89 -17.72 2.50 5.39
N PRO A 90 -16.75 2.98 4.57
CA PRO A 90 -16.90 4.27 3.95
C PRO A 90 -18.21 4.27 3.18
N ASN A 91 -19.06 5.29 3.42
CA ASN A 91 -20.24 5.48 2.58
C ASN A 91 -19.77 5.43 1.12
N LYS A 92 -20.35 4.54 0.32
CA LYS A 92 -20.19 4.47 -1.14
C LYS A 92 -20.76 5.76 -1.74
N GLU A 93 -20.07 6.88 -1.51
CA GLU A 93 -20.37 8.13 -2.17
C GLU A 93 -19.93 7.97 -3.62
N TRP A 94 -20.85 8.28 -4.53
CA TRP A 94 -20.80 7.98 -5.95
C TRP A 94 -19.45 8.31 -6.60
N GLU A 95 -18.64 7.28 -6.83
CA GLU A 95 -17.56 7.34 -7.81
C GLU A 95 -18.21 7.13 -9.19
N PRO A 96 -18.13 8.11 -10.11
CA PRO A 96 -18.61 7.93 -11.47
C PRO A 96 -17.92 6.71 -12.06
N SER A 97 -18.71 5.79 -12.62
CA SER A 97 -18.20 4.64 -13.38
C SER A 97 -17.35 5.15 -14.55
N GLN A 98 -16.04 5.26 -14.33
CA GLN A 98 -15.07 5.60 -15.37
C GLN A 98 -15.06 4.48 -16.42
N PRO A 99 -14.94 4.79 -17.72
CA PRO A 99 -15.14 3.80 -18.80
C PRO A 99 -14.02 2.74 -18.95
N GLY A 100 -13.03 2.72 -18.05
CA GLY A 100 -11.90 1.79 -18.07
C GLY A 100 -11.92 0.85 -16.86
N ALA A 101 -11.51 -0.41 -17.06
CA ALA A 101 -11.38 -1.35 -15.96
C ALA A 101 -10.26 -0.90 -15.01
N ARG A 102 -10.62 -0.43 -13.81
CA ARG A 102 -9.66 -0.09 -12.74
C ARG A 102 -8.70 -1.28 -12.52
N PRO A 103 -7.37 -1.05 -12.48
CA PRO A 103 -6.39 -2.11 -12.22
C PRO A 103 -6.73 -2.86 -10.92
N PRO A 104 -6.57 -4.20 -10.86
CA PRO A 104 -6.97 -5.00 -9.71
C PRO A 104 -6.43 -4.49 -8.37
N HIS A 105 -5.17 -4.05 -8.34
CA HIS A 105 -4.51 -3.60 -7.11
C HIS A 105 -5.01 -2.23 -6.59
N LEU A 106 -5.72 -1.45 -7.41
CA LEU A 106 -6.35 -0.17 -7.03
C LEU A 106 -7.84 -0.30 -6.71
N ARG A 107 -8.43 -1.49 -6.89
CA ARG A 107 -9.83 -1.74 -6.54
C ARG A 107 -9.99 -1.70 -5.02
N VAL A 108 -10.93 -0.86 -4.59
CA VAL A 108 -11.40 -0.86 -3.21
C VAL A 108 -11.86 -2.28 -2.87
N PRO A 109 -11.36 -2.90 -1.80
CA PRO A 109 -11.83 -4.21 -1.36
C PRO A 109 -13.34 -4.24 -1.07
N ASP A 110 -14.04 -5.25 -1.60
CA ASP A 110 -15.43 -5.51 -1.24
C ASP A 110 -15.58 -6.17 0.15
N THR A 111 -14.49 -6.76 0.66
CA THR A 111 -14.44 -7.42 1.96
C THR A 111 -14.20 -6.40 3.07
N PRO A 112 -14.96 -6.43 4.18
CA PRO A 112 -14.61 -5.64 5.37
C PRO A 112 -13.29 -6.13 5.98
N GLY A 113 -12.65 -5.32 6.83
CA GLY A 113 -11.43 -5.72 7.54
C GLY A 113 -10.11 -5.37 6.84
N TYR A 114 -10.13 -4.51 5.82
CA TYR A 114 -8.91 -4.03 5.17
C TYR A 114 -8.47 -2.67 5.73
N LEU A 115 -7.17 -2.42 5.71
CA LEU A 115 -6.56 -1.14 6.01
C LEU A 115 -6.10 -0.46 4.72
N VAL A 116 -6.20 0.86 4.69
CA VAL A 116 -5.42 1.72 3.81
C VAL A 116 -4.10 2.03 4.52
N VAL A 117 -3.00 1.49 4.02
CA VAL A 117 -1.66 1.70 4.58
C VAL A 117 -0.89 2.69 3.72
N VAL A 118 -0.49 3.81 4.30
CA VAL A 118 0.40 4.77 3.65
C VAL A 118 1.85 4.46 4.03
N ASN A 119 2.66 4.11 3.04
CA ASN A 119 4.07 3.77 3.17
C ASN A 119 4.93 4.56 2.19
N THR A 120 6.25 4.56 2.36
CA THR A 120 7.18 5.18 1.39
C THR A 120 7.14 4.52 0.01
N SER A 121 6.68 3.26 -0.09
CA SER A 121 6.44 2.58 -1.37
C SER A 121 5.07 2.92 -1.99
N GLY A 122 4.27 3.79 -1.39
CA GLY A 122 2.93 4.15 -1.89
C GLY A 122 1.81 3.79 -0.93
N VAL A 123 0.59 3.71 -1.46
CA VAL A 123 -0.65 3.48 -0.72
C VAL A 123 -1.16 2.08 -1.01
N HIS A 124 -1.34 1.28 0.05
CA HIS A 124 -1.67 -0.14 -0.05
C HIS A 124 -3.02 -0.44 0.56
N TYR A 125 -3.74 -1.40 -0.03
CA TYR A 125 -4.81 -2.10 0.68
C TYR A 125 -4.24 -3.35 1.32
N CYS A 126 -4.38 -3.50 2.64
CA CYS A 126 -3.85 -4.65 3.39
C CYS A 126 -4.94 -5.30 4.23
N ASN A 127 -5.02 -6.62 4.22
CA ASN A 127 -5.87 -7.35 5.17
C ASN A 127 -5.15 -7.41 6.53
N LEU A 128 -5.89 -7.24 7.62
CA LEU A 128 -5.33 -7.19 8.97
C LEU A 128 -5.85 -8.34 9.83
N ALA A 129 -4.97 -8.91 10.66
CA ALA A 129 -5.36 -9.81 11.74
C ALA A 129 -4.73 -9.37 13.06
N CYS A 130 -5.56 -8.82 13.95
CA CYS A 130 -5.15 -8.45 15.30
C CYS A 130 -5.05 -9.68 16.22
N CYS A 131 -4.04 -9.69 17.09
CA CYS A 131 -3.88 -10.70 18.12
C CYS A 131 -5.04 -10.63 19.11
N ASN A 132 -5.58 -11.80 19.49
CA ASN A 132 -6.65 -11.94 20.48
C ASN A 132 -6.22 -12.73 21.73
N CYS A 133 -4.92 -12.91 21.96
CA CYS A 133 -4.43 -13.62 23.14
C CYS A 133 -4.83 -12.90 24.45
N PRO A 134 -5.05 -13.63 25.56
CA PRO A 134 -5.25 -13.01 26.87
C PRO A 134 -4.12 -12.04 27.22
N GLY A 135 -4.46 -10.85 27.71
CA GLY A 135 -3.48 -9.79 28.00
C GLY A 135 -2.88 -9.10 26.77
N SER A 136 -3.42 -9.34 25.58
CA SER A 136 -3.03 -8.57 24.40
C SER A 136 -3.53 -7.11 24.51
N PRO A 137 -2.71 -6.12 24.09
CA PRO A 137 -3.12 -4.73 24.15
C PRO A 137 -4.19 -4.45 23.09
N ASP A 138 -4.83 -3.30 23.17
CA ASP A 138 -5.86 -2.91 22.20
C ASP A 138 -5.32 -2.82 20.77
N PRO A 139 -6.18 -2.99 19.74
CA PRO A 139 -5.74 -3.08 18.35
C PRO A 139 -4.85 -1.92 17.89
N HIS A 140 -5.19 -0.69 18.28
CA HIS A 140 -4.41 0.49 17.91
C HIS A 140 -2.99 0.49 18.52
N LEU A 141 -2.82 -0.08 19.72
CA LEU A 141 -1.51 -0.27 20.34
C LEU A 141 -0.73 -1.41 19.67
N GLN A 142 -1.42 -2.47 19.23
CA GLN A 142 -0.77 -3.53 18.46
C GLN A 142 -0.23 -3.01 17.12
N LEU A 143 -0.96 -2.11 16.45
CA LEU A 143 -0.47 -1.43 15.26
C LEU A 143 0.78 -0.60 15.55
N LEU A 144 0.77 0.19 16.63
CA LEU A 144 1.94 0.97 17.03
C LEU A 144 3.16 0.07 17.26
N GLY A 145 2.95 -1.07 17.92
CA GLY A 145 3.99 -2.08 18.10
C GLY A 145 4.50 -2.70 16.79
N ALA A 146 3.71 -2.66 15.73
CA ALA A 146 4.08 -3.08 14.37
C ALA A 146 4.61 -1.94 13.49
N GLY A 147 4.88 -0.75 14.06
CA GLY A 147 5.39 0.39 13.29
C GLY A 147 4.33 1.13 12.46
N LEU A 148 3.04 0.92 12.79
CA LEU A 148 1.89 1.50 12.11
C LEU A 148 1.17 2.48 13.04
N PHE A 149 1.09 3.73 12.61
CA PHE A 149 0.41 4.80 13.31
C PHE A 149 -1.02 4.96 12.77
N PRO A 150 -2.06 4.66 13.56
CA PRO A 150 -3.44 4.77 13.10
C PRO A 150 -3.88 6.23 12.98
N ALA A 151 -4.60 6.55 11.91
CA ALA A 151 -5.15 7.90 11.70
C ALA A 151 -6.26 8.24 12.72
N SER A 152 -6.94 7.22 13.23
CA SER A 152 -7.95 7.31 14.27
C SER A 152 -7.89 6.09 15.17
N THR A 153 -8.07 6.29 16.47
CA THR A 153 -8.17 5.20 17.46
C THR A 153 -9.57 4.61 17.53
N ALA A 154 -10.59 5.32 17.03
CA ALA A 154 -11.98 4.87 17.00
C ALA A 154 -12.32 4.08 15.73
N CYS A 155 -11.82 4.54 14.57
CA CYS A 155 -12.02 3.88 13.28
C CYS A 155 -10.67 3.63 12.61
N MET A 156 -10.18 2.40 12.73
CA MET A 156 -8.86 2.00 12.22
C MET A 156 -8.95 1.60 10.75
N SER A 157 -9.35 2.53 9.88
CA SER A 157 -9.42 2.29 8.43
C SER A 157 -8.13 2.70 7.70
N THR A 158 -7.48 3.77 8.17
CA THR A 158 -6.22 4.29 7.60
C THR A 158 -5.10 4.26 8.63
N VAL A 159 -3.91 3.82 8.19
CA VAL A 159 -2.69 3.78 9.01
C VAL A 159 -1.49 4.32 8.21
N PHE A 160 -0.54 4.92 8.90
CA PHE A 160 0.71 5.44 8.34
C PHE A 160 1.88 4.67 8.93
N THR A 161 2.81 4.22 8.10
CA THR A 161 4.08 3.68 8.62
C THR A 161 4.88 4.80 9.31
N PHE A 162 5.64 4.48 10.35
CA PHE A 162 6.56 5.47 10.94
C PHE A 162 7.54 6.01 9.89
N LYS A 163 8.00 5.12 8.99
CA LYS A 163 8.90 5.45 7.89
C LYS A 163 8.35 6.54 6.97
N VAL A 164 7.06 6.52 6.60
CA VAL A 164 6.50 7.56 5.73
C VAL A 164 6.35 8.90 6.45
N LEU A 165 6.07 8.88 7.76
CA LEU A 165 5.99 10.10 8.56
C LEU A 165 7.37 10.75 8.72
N ASP A 166 8.39 9.95 9.04
CA ASP A 166 9.78 10.41 9.11
C ASP A 166 10.26 10.93 7.75
N ASN A 167 10.02 10.18 6.67
CA ASN A 167 10.44 10.59 5.34
C ASN A 167 9.73 11.87 4.87
N PHE A 168 8.44 12.04 5.15
CA PHE A 168 7.74 13.29 4.84
C PHE A 168 8.35 14.47 5.63
N ILE A 169 8.62 14.30 6.92
CA ILE A 169 9.19 15.37 7.74
C ILE A 169 10.58 15.77 7.22
N GLN A 170 11.40 14.79 6.83
CA GLN A 170 12.70 15.03 6.20
C GLN A 170 12.55 15.76 4.86
N ASP A 171 11.74 15.25 3.92
CA ASP A 171 11.50 15.90 2.61
C ASP A 171 10.92 17.32 2.76
N ASN A 172 10.13 17.56 3.81
CA ASN A 172 9.57 18.88 4.12
C ASN A 172 10.63 19.87 4.64
N VAL A 173 11.57 19.42 5.48
CA VAL A 173 12.62 20.26 6.06
C VAL A 173 13.78 20.46 5.07
N GLU A 174 14.28 19.39 4.47
CA GLU A 174 15.49 19.41 3.64
C GLU A 174 15.21 19.94 2.22
N CYS A 175 14.07 19.56 1.64
CA CYS A 175 13.77 19.88 0.24
C CYS A 175 12.65 20.93 0.10
N GLY A 176 12.09 21.44 1.20
CA GLY A 176 10.94 22.34 1.15
C GLY A 176 9.69 21.72 0.51
N THR A 177 9.61 20.38 0.48
CA THR A 177 8.52 19.67 -0.21
C THR A 177 7.20 19.97 0.49
N ALA A 178 6.28 20.61 -0.23
CA ALA A 178 4.92 20.79 0.23
C ALA A 178 4.21 19.43 0.38
N ALA A 179 3.37 19.29 1.40
CA ALA A 179 2.63 18.05 1.67
C ALA A 179 1.84 17.53 0.45
N MET A 180 1.25 18.43 -0.34
CA MET A 180 0.54 18.08 -1.58
C MET A 180 1.46 17.42 -2.60
N ASN A 181 2.69 17.93 -2.77
CA ASN A 181 3.66 17.38 -3.71
C ASN A 181 4.18 16.03 -3.22
N TYR A 182 4.43 15.91 -1.92
CA TYR A 182 4.82 14.64 -1.31
C TYR A 182 3.73 13.57 -1.46
N PHE A 183 2.47 13.89 -1.18
CA PHE A 183 1.38 12.92 -1.35
C PHE A 183 1.12 12.61 -2.84
N SER A 184 1.26 13.59 -3.73
CA SER A 184 1.20 13.36 -5.18
C SER A 184 2.30 12.41 -5.66
N LYS A 185 3.51 12.51 -5.09
CA LYS A 185 4.60 11.55 -5.31
C LYS A 185 4.20 10.15 -4.85
N LEU A 186 3.62 9.99 -3.65
CA LEU A 186 3.11 8.70 -3.18
C LEU A 186 2.04 8.10 -4.11
N LYS A 187 1.11 8.91 -4.61
CA LYS A 187 0.10 8.45 -5.60
C LYS A 187 0.76 7.93 -6.88
N ARG A 188 1.80 8.61 -7.39
CA ARG A 188 2.54 8.19 -8.59
C ARG A 188 3.43 6.97 -8.37
N ILE A 189 4.02 6.82 -7.18
CA ILE A 189 4.75 5.60 -6.80
C ILE A 189 3.79 4.41 -6.71
N THR A 190 2.54 4.64 -6.26
CA THR A 190 1.49 3.61 -6.17
C THR A 190 1.01 3.17 -7.54
N SER A 191 0.75 4.13 -8.43
CA SER A 191 0.48 3.87 -9.84
C SER A 191 0.79 5.12 -10.64
N ASN A 192 1.78 5.03 -11.52
CA ASN A 192 2.17 6.17 -12.34
C ASN A 192 1.16 6.43 -13.46
N VAL A 193 0.48 5.37 -13.93
CA VAL A 193 -0.52 5.45 -15.02
C VAL A 193 -1.86 5.99 -14.50
N PHE A 194 -2.28 5.57 -13.29
CA PHE A 194 -3.58 5.94 -12.72
C PHE A 194 -3.48 6.56 -11.31
N PRO A 195 -2.71 7.63 -11.11
CA PRO A 195 -2.49 8.21 -9.77
C PRO A 195 -3.78 8.78 -9.16
N HIS A 196 -4.76 9.15 -9.98
CA HIS A 196 -6.05 9.67 -9.53
C HIS A 196 -6.96 8.58 -8.93
N LEU A 197 -6.70 7.30 -9.22
CA LEU A 197 -7.46 6.18 -8.66
C LEU A 197 -6.95 5.73 -7.29
N VAL A 198 -5.83 6.28 -6.82
CA VAL A 198 -5.22 5.98 -5.52
C VAL A 198 -5.99 6.71 -4.42
N PRO A 199 -6.35 6.03 -3.30
CA PRO A 199 -7.05 6.66 -2.19
C PRO A 199 -6.38 7.94 -1.73
N ASP A 200 -7.17 9.00 -1.60
CA ASP A 200 -6.67 10.26 -1.07
C ASP A 200 -6.64 10.22 0.45
N GLN A 201 -5.44 10.30 1.03
CA GLN A 201 -5.20 10.34 2.47
C GLN A 201 -4.36 11.58 2.84
N TYR A 202 -4.45 12.63 2.02
CA TYR A 202 -3.67 13.85 2.20
C TYR A 202 -4.01 14.58 3.51
N ARG A 203 -5.30 14.67 3.86
CA ARG A 203 -5.74 15.38 5.08
C ARG A 203 -5.22 14.68 6.33
N GLU A 204 -5.29 13.36 6.32
CA GLU A 204 -4.80 12.46 7.35
C GLU A 204 -3.28 12.59 7.47
N LEU A 205 -2.54 12.65 6.36
CA LEU A 205 -1.09 12.88 6.38
C LEU A 205 -0.72 14.17 7.12
N LEU A 206 -1.41 15.28 6.84
CA LEU A 206 -1.13 16.56 7.50
C LEU A 206 -1.27 16.47 9.01
N TRP A 207 -2.32 15.80 9.49
CA TRP A 207 -2.61 15.70 10.91
C TRP A 207 -1.68 14.70 11.59
N MET A 208 -1.44 13.54 10.96
CA MET A 208 -0.53 12.53 11.47
C MET A 208 0.91 13.04 11.56
N ALA A 209 1.40 13.77 10.56
CA ALA A 209 2.73 14.36 10.61
C ALA A 209 2.89 15.35 11.79
N ARG A 210 1.85 16.12 12.12
CA ARG A 210 1.87 17.03 13.28
C ARG A 210 1.94 16.27 14.60
N ILE A 211 1.07 15.25 14.77
CA ILE A 211 1.07 14.41 15.98
C ILE A 211 2.41 13.69 16.13
N TRP A 212 2.94 13.14 15.04
CA TRP A 212 4.22 12.43 15.03
C TRP A 212 5.40 13.33 15.45
N ARG A 213 5.44 14.58 14.97
CA ARG A 213 6.44 15.58 15.43
C ARG A 213 6.38 15.78 16.94
N VAL A 214 5.17 15.98 17.49
CA VAL A 214 4.97 16.19 18.92
C VAL A 214 5.41 14.98 19.74
N LEU A 215 4.99 13.77 19.35
CA LEU A 215 5.37 12.53 20.04
C LEU A 215 6.89 12.28 19.98
N THR A 216 7.50 12.53 18.82
CA THR A 216 8.94 12.40 18.65
C THR A 216 9.67 13.39 19.55
N LEU A 217 9.23 14.66 19.59
CA LEU A 217 9.82 15.65 20.50
C LEU A 217 9.75 15.24 21.97
N PHE A 218 8.62 14.69 22.43
CA PHE A 218 8.51 14.18 23.80
C PHE A 218 9.46 13.00 24.06
N LYS A 219 9.64 12.11 23.09
CA LYS A 219 10.60 11.00 23.18
C LYS A 219 12.04 11.48 23.35
N TRP A 220 12.42 12.63 22.79
CA TRP A 220 13.78 13.18 22.93
C TRP A 220 13.99 13.92 24.26
N ASN A 221 12.93 14.41 24.89
CA ASN A 221 12.99 15.23 26.10
C ASN A 221 12.79 14.45 27.41
N GLY A 222 12.48 13.15 27.35
CA GLY A 222 12.29 12.27 28.52
C GLY A 222 13.27 11.11 28.49
#